data_AF-A0A0C3DKT2-F1
#
_entry.id   AF-A0A0C3DKT2-F1
#
_cell.length_a   1.000
_cell.length_b   1.000
_cell.length_c   1.000
_cell.angle_alpha   90.00
_cell.angle_beta   90.00
_cell.angle_gamma   90.00
#
_symmetry.space_group_name_H-M   'P 1'
#
loop_
_entity.id
_entity.type
_entity.pdbx_description
1 polymer ?
#
loop_
_entity_poly.entity_id
_entity_poly.type
_entity_poly.pdbx_seq_one_letter_code
_entity_poly.pdbx_strand_id
1 'polypeptide(L)'
;MLDEYEPLIPAEVTDYYLQRVGFECDDTRLKRLLALAAQKFVSDIAADAYQHARIRTNAAGGRARMNIGSGASKDKTRTTLTMDDLSAALAEYGISAKKPDFYL
;
A
#
# COMPACT_ATOMS: atom_id res chain seq x y z
N MET A 1 11.67 -3.91 -24.57
CA MET A 1 10.85 -3.08 -23.64
C MET A 1 10.96 -3.57 -22.20
N LEU A 2 10.93 -4.89 -21.93
CA LEU A 2 11.28 -5.46 -20.60
C LEU A 2 12.77 -5.81 -20.47
N ASP A 3 13.49 -5.87 -21.59
CA ASP A 3 14.91 -6.24 -21.67
C ASP A 3 15.85 -5.18 -21.08
N GLU A 4 15.41 -3.93 -21.06
CA GLU A 4 16.17 -2.77 -20.59
C GLU A 4 15.57 -2.15 -19.32
N TYR A 5 14.42 -2.66 -18.86
CA TYR A 5 13.74 -2.13 -17.69
C TYR A 5 14.18 -2.89 -16.42
N GLU A 6 14.59 -2.13 -15.40
CA GLU A 6 14.96 -2.67 -14.10
C GLU A 6 13.87 -2.32 -13.07
N PRO A 7 13.06 -3.31 -12.63
CA PRO A 7 12.00 -3.08 -11.66
C PRO A 7 12.57 -2.71 -10.28
N LEU A 8 11.77 -2.01 -9.47
CA LEU A 8 12.10 -1.69 -8.07
C LEU A 8 12.39 -2.93 -7.18
N ILE A 9 11.74 -4.06 -7.47
CA ILE A 9 11.94 -5.34 -6.78
C ILE A 9 13.12 -6.03 -7.45
N PRO A 10 14.21 -6.33 -6.71
CA PRO A 10 15.39 -6.99 -7.25
C PRO A 10 15.10 -8.39 -7.80
N ALA A 11 15.95 -8.85 -8.71
CA ALA A 11 15.82 -10.15 -9.35
C ALA A 11 15.89 -11.30 -8.33
N GLU A 12 16.75 -11.17 -7.31
CA GLU A 12 16.99 -12.18 -6.28
C GLU A 12 15.74 -12.43 -5.44
N VAL A 13 14.95 -11.37 -5.18
CA VAL A 13 13.68 -11.49 -4.45
C VAL A 13 12.66 -12.26 -5.30
N THR A 14 12.59 -11.94 -6.59
CA THR A 14 11.69 -12.63 -7.53
C THR A 14 12.08 -14.11 -7.64
N ASP A 15 13.37 -14.40 -7.77
CA ASP A 15 13.90 -15.77 -7.88
C ASP A 15 13.61 -16.59 -6.62
N TYR A 16 13.81 -16.01 -5.45
CA TYR A 16 13.46 -16.67 -4.18
C TYR A 16 11.98 -17.05 -4.13
N TYR A 17 11.07 -16.14 -4.49
CA TYR A 17 9.63 -16.44 -4.46
C TYR A 17 9.19 -17.42 -5.56
N LEU A 18 9.80 -17.36 -6.74
CA LEU A 18 9.57 -18.33 -7.82
C LEU A 18 10.00 -19.74 -7.40
N GLN A 19 11.18 -19.88 -6.83
CA GLN A 19 11.65 -21.17 -6.29
C GLN A 19 10.74 -21.67 -5.17
N ARG A 20 10.28 -20.78 -4.28
CA ARG A 20 9.37 -21.13 -3.18
C ARG A 20 8.03 -21.70 -3.65
N VAL A 21 7.52 -21.26 -4.80
CA VAL A 21 6.29 -21.82 -5.40
C VAL A 21 6.57 -23.03 -6.31
N GLY A 22 7.84 -23.44 -6.45
CA GLY A 22 8.26 -24.57 -7.28
C GLY A 22 8.29 -24.26 -8.77
N PHE A 23 8.45 -22.99 -9.16
CA PHE A 23 8.53 -22.57 -10.56
C PHE A 23 9.93 -22.04 -10.87
N GLU A 24 10.67 -22.77 -11.70
CA GLU A 24 11.97 -22.32 -12.21
C GLU A 24 11.78 -21.71 -13.61
N CYS A 25 12.36 -20.53 -13.82
CA CYS A 25 12.31 -19.83 -15.09
C CYS A 25 13.65 -19.15 -15.35
N ASP A 26 14.19 -19.33 -16.54
CA ASP A 26 15.43 -18.70 -16.98
C ASP A 26 15.19 -17.39 -17.73
N ASP A 27 13.94 -17.13 -18.17
CA ASP A 27 13.59 -15.91 -18.90
C ASP A 27 13.52 -14.71 -17.94
N THR A 28 14.54 -13.85 -18.02
CA THR A 28 14.67 -12.62 -17.22
C THR A 28 13.51 -11.66 -17.44
N ARG A 29 12.88 -11.67 -18.62
CA ARG A 29 11.75 -10.79 -18.94
C ARG A 29 10.51 -11.21 -18.18
N LEU A 30 10.30 -12.52 -18.00
CA LEU A 30 9.18 -13.04 -17.21
C LEU A 30 9.34 -12.68 -15.73
N LYS A 31 10.55 -12.82 -15.19
CA LYS A 31 10.88 -12.40 -13.82
C LYS A 31 10.59 -10.91 -13.62
N ARG A 32 11.05 -10.07 -14.56
CA ARG A 32 10.81 -8.62 -14.52
C ARG A 32 9.33 -8.25 -14.67
N LEU A 33 8.60 -8.96 -15.52
CA LEU A 33 7.16 -8.78 -15.66
C LEU A 33 6.41 -9.10 -14.35
N LEU A 34 6.77 -10.20 -13.69
CA LEU A 34 6.18 -10.58 -12.41
C LEU A 34 6.48 -9.52 -11.33
N ALA A 35 7.73 -9.06 -11.26
CA ALA A 35 8.14 -7.98 -10.35
C ALA A 35 7.33 -6.69 -10.59
N LEU A 36 7.17 -6.29 -11.85
CA LEU A 36 6.34 -5.14 -12.24
C LEU A 36 4.87 -5.31 -11.88
N ALA A 37 4.30 -6.48 -12.12
CA ALA A 37 2.91 -6.78 -11.78
C ALA A 37 2.68 -6.69 -10.26
N ALA A 38 3.59 -7.25 -9.46
CA ALA A 38 3.55 -7.15 -8.00
C ALA A 38 3.69 -5.70 -7.51
N GLN A 39 4.60 -4.93 -8.12
CA GLN A 39 4.74 -3.50 -7.81
C GLN A 39 3.47 -2.72 -8.10
N LYS A 40 2.87 -2.93 -9.28
CA LYS A 40 1.61 -2.28 -9.65
C LYS A 40 0.51 -2.63 -8.65
N PHE A 41 0.38 -3.92 -8.34
CA PHE A 41 -0.63 -4.40 -7.40
C PHE A 41 -0.52 -3.73 -6.02
N VAL A 42 0.69 -3.68 -5.45
CA VAL A 42 0.92 -3.00 -4.16
C VAL A 42 0.71 -1.49 -4.27
N SER A 43 1.09 -0.89 -5.40
CA SER A 43 0.90 0.55 -5.64
C SER A 43 -0.58 0.93 -5.71
N ASP A 44 -1.41 0.11 -6.35
CA ASP A 44 -2.86 0.32 -6.43
C ASP A 44 -3.49 0.25 -5.02
N ILE A 45 -3.16 -0.78 -4.23
CA ILE A 45 -3.62 -0.89 -2.83
C ILE A 45 -3.17 0.30 -1.98
N ALA A 46 -1.92 0.74 -2.13
CA ALA A 46 -1.40 1.88 -1.39
C ALA A 46 -2.10 3.19 -1.78
N ALA A 47 -2.44 3.36 -3.07
CA ALA A 47 -3.19 4.50 -3.55
C ALA A 47 -4.62 4.52 -2.98
N ASP A 48 -5.30 3.37 -2.94
CA ASP A 48 -6.65 3.25 -2.36
C ASP A 48 -6.63 3.52 -0.85
N ALA A 49 -5.69 2.92 -0.12
CA ALA A 49 -5.51 3.18 1.31
C ALA A 49 -5.20 4.65 1.60
N TYR A 50 -4.42 5.31 0.72
CA TYR A 50 -4.16 6.75 0.83
C TYR A 50 -5.45 7.58 0.64
N GLN A 51 -6.35 7.18 -0.27
CA GLN A 51 -7.65 7.85 -0.42
C GLN A 51 -8.50 7.73 0.84
N HIS A 52 -8.59 6.53 1.42
CA HIS A 52 -9.28 6.28 2.70
C HIS A 52 -8.70 7.15 3.83
N ALA A 53 -7.37 7.17 3.96
CA ALA A 53 -6.67 7.98 4.96
C ALA A 53 -6.97 9.48 4.80
N ARG A 54 -6.96 9.98 3.56
CA ARG A 54 -7.22 11.39 3.24
C ARG A 54 -8.67 11.80 3.50
N ILE A 55 -9.63 10.95 3.16
CA ILE A 55 -11.06 11.21 3.41
C ILE A 55 -11.30 11.33 4.92
N ARG A 56 -10.76 10.39 5.70
CA ARG A 56 -10.89 10.39 7.16
C ARG A 56 -10.26 11.61 7.81
N THR A 57 -9.02 11.98 7.44
CA THR A 57 -8.33 13.14 8.02
C THR A 57 -9.03 14.46 7.67
N ASN A 58 -9.53 14.59 6.44
CA ASN A 58 -10.29 15.77 6.01
C ASN A 58 -11.67 15.85 6.67
N ALA A 59 -12.35 14.72 6.87
CA ALA A 59 -13.64 14.66 7.58
C ALA A 59 -13.50 15.06 9.06
N ALA A 60 -12.40 14.65 9.72
CA ALA A 60 -12.09 15.07 11.08
C ALA A 60 -11.75 16.58 11.18
N GLY A 61 -11.28 17.19 10.09
CA GLY A 61 -10.94 18.62 10.01
C GLY A 61 -12.15 19.58 10.01
N GLY A 62 -13.36 19.10 9.72
CA GLY A 62 -14.57 19.94 9.65
C GLY A 62 -15.08 20.44 11.01
N ARG A 63 -14.87 19.66 12.09
CA ARG A 63 -15.31 20.03 13.46
C ARG A 63 -14.26 20.78 14.27
N ALA A 64 -13.00 20.77 13.83
CA ALA A 64 -11.88 21.39 14.56
C ALA A 64 -11.53 22.82 14.08
N ARG A 65 -12.25 23.36 13.09
CA ARG A 65 -12.05 24.73 12.58
C ARG A 65 -12.49 25.83 13.56
N MET A 66 -13.15 25.47 14.67
CA MET A 66 -13.73 26.45 15.58
C MET A 66 -12.86 26.80 16.78
N ASN A 67 -11.73 26.12 17.06
CA ASN A 67 -11.06 26.38 18.36
C ASN A 67 -9.53 26.19 18.51
N ILE A 68 -8.69 26.06 17.47
CA ILE A 68 -7.23 25.99 17.71
C ILE A 68 -6.45 26.82 16.71
N GLY A 69 -5.63 27.73 17.25
CA GLY A 69 -4.79 28.68 16.52
C GLY A 69 -3.79 28.05 15.54
N SER A 70 -3.20 28.93 14.74
CA SER A 70 -2.39 28.75 13.53
C SER A 70 -1.15 27.82 13.61
N GLY A 71 -0.90 27.14 14.74
CA GLY A 71 0.20 26.17 14.91
C GLY A 71 -0.17 24.71 14.60
N ALA A 72 -1.45 24.32 14.72
CA ALA A 72 -1.90 22.93 14.56
C ALA A 72 -2.19 22.52 13.09
N SER A 73 -1.91 23.39 12.13
CA SER A 73 -2.19 23.18 10.70
C SER A 73 -1.15 22.25 10.03
N LYS A 74 0.10 22.26 10.53
CA LYS A 74 1.23 21.57 9.88
C LYS A 74 1.27 20.06 10.15
N ASP A 75 0.70 19.59 11.26
CA ASP A 75 0.59 18.15 11.54
C ASP A 75 -0.60 17.49 10.83
N LYS A 76 -1.66 18.27 10.54
CA LYS A 76 -2.83 17.78 9.81
C LYS A 76 -2.56 17.48 8.33
N THR A 77 -1.41 17.88 7.79
CA THR A 77 -1.00 17.55 6.42
C THR A 77 -0.22 16.23 6.30
N ARG A 78 0.26 15.66 7.42
CA ARG A 78 0.90 14.34 7.40
C ARG A 78 -0.15 13.24 7.39
N THR A 79 -0.38 12.68 6.21
CA THR A 79 -1.18 11.47 6.06
C THR A 79 -0.38 10.29 6.59
N THR A 80 -0.96 9.52 7.51
CA THR A 80 -0.37 8.31 8.08
C THR A 80 -1.17 7.10 7.61
N LEU A 81 -0.49 6.04 7.15
CA LEU A 81 -1.12 4.78 6.83
C LEU A 81 -1.51 4.05 8.12
N THR A 82 -2.81 3.79 8.30
CA THR A 82 -3.32 3.10 9.50
C THR A 82 -3.98 1.77 9.12
N MET A 83 -4.19 0.90 10.13
CA MET A 83 -4.88 -0.37 9.94
C MET A 83 -6.31 -0.19 9.46
N ASP A 84 -7.01 0.88 9.86
CA ASP A 84 -8.38 1.15 9.43
C ASP A 84 -8.44 1.43 7.92
N ASP A 85 -7.52 2.25 7.40
CA ASP A 85 -7.48 2.59 5.97
C ASP A 85 -7.10 1.39 5.13
N LEU A 86 -6.10 0.63 5.58
CA LEU A 86 -5.63 -0.54 4.87
C LEU A 86 -6.69 -1.65 4.88
N SER A 87 -7.39 -1.84 6.00
CA SER A 87 -8.46 -2.84 6.10
C SER A 87 -9.66 -2.48 5.22
N ALA A 88 -10.00 -1.18 5.13
CA ALA A 88 -11.03 -0.70 4.22
C ALA A 88 -10.64 -0.94 2.76
N ALA A 89 -9.42 -0.57 2.36
CA ALA A 89 -8.92 -0.80 1.01
C ALA A 89 -8.90 -2.31 0.68
N LEU A 90 -8.34 -3.16 1.55
CA LEU A 90 -8.26 -4.61 1.33
C LEU A 90 -9.64 -5.28 1.26
N ALA A 91 -10.66 -4.75 1.94
CA ALA A 91 -12.02 -5.27 1.87
C ALA A 91 -12.62 -5.14 0.45
N GLU A 92 -12.24 -4.10 -0.30
CA GLU A 92 -12.64 -3.92 -1.71
C GLU A 92 -12.03 -5.01 -2.62
N TYR A 93 -10.86 -5.53 -2.25
CA TYR A 93 -10.22 -6.68 -2.90
C TYR A 93 -10.68 -8.04 -2.33
N GLY A 94 -11.67 -8.06 -1.43
CA GLY A 94 -12.21 -9.28 -0.83
C GLY A 94 -11.37 -9.88 0.32
N ILE A 95 -10.41 -9.12 0.85
CA ILE A 95 -9.52 -9.57 1.93
C ILE A 95 -9.98 -8.97 3.27
N SER A 96 -10.18 -9.81 4.29
CA SER A 96 -10.55 -9.36 5.64
C SER A 96 -9.34 -9.27 6.56
N ALA A 97 -8.89 -8.05 6.86
CA ALA A 97 -7.75 -7.77 7.75
C ALA A 97 -8.18 -7.21 9.13
N LYS A 98 -9.24 -7.75 9.72
CA LYS A 98 -9.75 -7.27 11.03
C LYS A 98 -8.81 -7.65 12.17
N LYS A 99 -8.19 -6.65 12.78
CA LYS A 99 -7.42 -6.81 14.02
C LYS A 99 -8.26 -6.28 15.21
N PRO A 100 -8.35 -7.01 16.33
CA PRO A 100 -9.00 -6.47 17.52
C PRO A 100 -8.14 -5.37 18.15
N ASP A 101 -8.79 -4.34 18.70
CA ASP A 101 -8.10 -3.20 19.33
C ASP A 101 -7.39 -3.59 20.63
N PHE A 102 -7.87 -4.62 21.31
CA PHE A 102 -7.27 -5.17 22.53
C PHE A 102 -7.51 -6.68 22.64
N TYR A 103 -6.62 -7.37 23.36
CA TYR A 103 -6.79 -8.75 23.79
C TYR A 103 -7.26 -8.75 25.25
N LEU A 104 -8.24 -9.60 25.58
CA LEU A 104 -8.85 -9.72 26.91
C LEU A 104 -8.18 -10.85 27.70
#